data_AF-A0A9P0PGT3-F1
#
_entry.id   AF-A0A9P0PGT3-F1
#
_cell.length_a   1.000
_cell.length_b   1.000
_cell.length_c   1.000
_cell.angle_alpha   90.00
_cell.angle_beta   90.00
_cell.angle_gamma   90.00
#
_symmetry.space_group_name_H-M   'P 1'
#
loop_
_entity.id
_entity.type
_entity.pdbx_description
1 polymer ?
#
loop_
_entity_poly.entity_id
_entity_poly.type
_entity_poly.pdbx_seq_one_letter_code
_entity_poly.pdbx_strand_id
1 'polypeptide(L)'
;MDIPSISRAMNCNRFEEIRRFLHFNDNTSQAPQGQPGYDKLFKIRPFLNKIRERFLLVPKEEHMAVDKQIIPTKARSSLKQYNPKKPHKWGYKVFVLSGFSYDFDFYCGTTTLEDDQPGSYEQSLYFRKKKREVKY
;
A
#
# COMPACT_ATOMS: atom_id res chain seq x y z
N MET A 1 -26.16 -19.13 -9.58
CA MET A 1 -26.67 -18.99 -8.21
C MET A 1 -26.92 -17.51 -7.98
N ASP A 2 -28.16 -17.13 -7.68
CA ASP A 2 -28.48 -15.76 -7.24
C ASP A 2 -28.25 -15.67 -5.73
N ILE A 3 -27.48 -14.68 -5.28
CA ILE A 3 -27.23 -14.42 -3.86
C ILE A 3 -27.99 -13.12 -3.55
N PRO A 4 -29.19 -13.18 -2.91
CA PRO A 4 -30.09 -12.04 -2.81
C PRO A 4 -29.50 -10.81 -2.12
N SER A 5 -28.51 -10.99 -1.23
CA SER A 5 -27.81 -9.87 -0.59
C SER A 5 -26.93 -9.09 -1.56
N ILE A 6 -26.41 -9.73 -2.61
CA ILE A 6 -25.56 -9.12 -3.63
C ILE A 6 -26.44 -8.55 -4.76
N SER A 7 -27.36 -9.36 -5.28
CA SER A 7 -28.18 -8.98 -6.44
C SER A 7 -29.15 -7.84 -6.16
N ARG A 8 -29.63 -7.70 -4.91
CA ARG A 8 -30.43 -6.53 -4.49
C ARG A 8 -29.62 -5.26 -4.30
N ALA A 9 -28.32 -5.36 -4.02
CA ALA A 9 -27.48 -4.19 -3.79
C ALA A 9 -27.15 -3.48 -5.11
N MET A 10 -26.71 -4.25 -6.12
CA MET A 10 -26.37 -3.71 -7.44
C MET A 10 -26.36 -4.84 -8.48
N ASN A 11 -26.81 -4.53 -9.70
CA ASN A 11 -26.66 -5.48 -10.79
C ASN A 11 -25.17 -5.63 -11.21
N CYS A 12 -24.80 -6.80 -11.74
CA CYS A 12 -23.41 -7.11 -12.08
C CYS A 12 -22.84 -6.16 -13.14
N ASN A 13 -23.61 -5.78 -14.15
CA ASN A 13 -23.15 -4.92 -15.24
C ASN A 13 -22.78 -3.52 -14.72
N ARG A 14 -23.59 -2.98 -13.82
CA ARG A 14 -23.37 -1.69 -13.16
C ARG A 14 -22.14 -1.74 -12.26
N PHE A 15 -21.94 -2.83 -11.53
CA PHE A 15 -20.74 -3.01 -10.72
C PHE A 15 -19.47 -3.02 -11.59
N GLU A 16 -19.46 -3.79 -12.68
CA GLU A 16 -18.32 -3.85 -13.59
C GLU A 16 -18.06 -2.50 -14.28
N GLU A 17 -19.12 -1.75 -14.61
CA GLU A 17 -19.00 -0.39 -15.16
C GLU A 17 -18.33 0.56 -14.15
N ILE A 18 -18.82 0.62 -12.91
CA ILE A 18 -18.23 1.45 -11.85
C ILE A 18 -16.77 1.05 -11.62
N ARG A 19 -16.50 -0.24 -11.53
CA ARG A 19 -15.15 -0.78 -11.33
C ARG A 19 -14.20 -0.38 -12.47
N ARG A 20 -14.68 -0.37 -13.72
CA ARG A 20 -13.88 -0.01 -14.91
C ARG A 20 -13.43 1.46 -14.89
N PHE A 21 -14.27 2.34 -14.37
CA PHE A 21 -14.02 3.79 -14.33
C PHE A 21 -13.62 4.30 -12.94
N LEU A 22 -13.27 3.41 -12.02
CA LEU A 22 -12.86 3.80 -10.68
C LEU A 22 -11.46 4.45 -10.70
N HIS A 23 -11.41 5.75 -10.41
CA HIS A 23 -10.19 6.55 -10.37
C HIS A 23 -10.14 7.38 -9.09
N PHE A 24 -8.94 7.54 -8.52
CA PHE A 24 -8.73 8.29 -7.28
C PHE A 24 -7.84 9.52 -7.47
N ASN A 25 -7.36 9.78 -8.68
CA ASN A 25 -6.46 10.88 -8.97
C ASN A 25 -6.59 11.33 -10.44
N ASP A 26 -6.28 12.59 -10.72
CA ASP A 26 -6.21 13.12 -12.07
C ASP A 26 -4.88 12.71 -12.72
N ASN A 27 -4.95 11.85 -13.74
CA ASN A 27 -3.76 11.33 -14.42
C ASN A 27 -2.91 12.42 -15.10
N THR A 28 -3.49 13.58 -15.42
CA THR A 28 -2.76 14.69 -16.05
C THR A 28 -1.80 15.38 -15.08
N SER A 29 -2.02 15.22 -13.78
CA SER A 29 -1.21 15.82 -12.72
C SER A 29 0.01 14.98 -12.33
N GLN A 30 0.22 13.82 -12.97
CA GLN A 30 1.38 12.98 -12.68
C GLN A 30 2.62 13.52 -13.39
N ALA A 31 3.72 13.68 -12.66
CA ALA A 31 5.01 13.97 -13.29
C ALA A 31 5.37 12.88 -14.33
N PRO A 32 6.14 13.20 -15.38
CA PRO A 32 6.64 12.20 -16.31
C PRO A 32 7.60 11.20 -15.65
N GLN A 33 7.65 9.98 -16.16
CA GLN A 33 8.57 8.96 -15.66
C GLN A 33 10.03 9.44 -15.80
N GLY A 34 10.81 9.29 -14.73
CA GLY A 34 12.21 9.72 -14.67
C GLY A 34 12.41 11.16 -14.22
N GLN A 35 11.34 11.93 -14.02
CA GLN A 35 11.42 13.28 -13.46
C GLN A 35 11.21 13.28 -11.93
N PRO A 36 11.74 14.28 -11.21
CA PRO A 36 11.40 14.50 -9.81
C PRO A 36 9.88 14.57 -9.61
N GLY A 37 9.38 13.92 -8.57
CA GLY A 37 7.94 13.85 -8.29
C GLY A 37 7.18 12.73 -8.99
N TYR A 38 7.83 11.91 -9.82
CA TYR A 38 7.20 10.69 -10.36
C TYR A 38 6.87 9.69 -9.25
N ASP A 39 5.58 9.39 -9.07
CA ASP A 39 5.10 8.42 -8.10
C ASP A 39 4.46 7.22 -8.79
N LYS A 40 5.03 6.03 -8.62
CA LYS A 40 4.50 4.78 -9.20
C LYS A 40 3.13 4.39 -8.65
N LEU A 41 2.72 4.92 -7.50
CA LEU A 41 1.42 4.69 -6.87
C LEU A 41 0.46 5.88 -7.06
N PHE A 42 0.84 6.89 -7.82
CA PHE A 42 0.10 8.16 -7.96
C PHE A 42 -1.41 7.97 -8.17
N LYS A 43 -1.80 7.04 -9.04
CA LYS A 43 -3.21 6.75 -9.37
C LYS A 43 -4.07 6.35 -8.17
N ILE A 44 -3.46 5.77 -7.13
CA ILE A 44 -4.13 5.33 -5.90
C ILE A 44 -3.61 6.08 -4.66
N ARG A 45 -2.67 7.01 -4.82
CA ARG A 45 -2.01 7.70 -3.70
C ARG A 45 -3.01 8.40 -2.78
N PRO A 46 -4.03 9.13 -3.28
CA PRO A 46 -5.02 9.77 -2.40
C PRO A 46 -5.77 8.75 -1.54
N PHE A 47 -6.13 7.60 -2.12
CA PHE A 47 -6.80 6.52 -1.39
C PHE A 47 -5.89 5.89 -0.32
N LEU A 48 -4.63 5.59 -0.67
CA LEU A 48 -3.66 5.05 0.30
C LEU A 48 -3.41 6.02 1.46
N ASN A 49 -3.28 7.32 1.17
CA ASN A 49 -3.10 8.35 2.19
C ASN A 49 -4.30 8.39 3.14
N LYS A 50 -5.53 8.33 2.62
CA LYS A 50 -6.75 8.32 3.45
C LYS A 50 -6.83 7.10 4.35
N ILE A 51 -6.51 5.90 3.86
CA ILE A 51 -6.46 4.70 4.71
C ILE A 51 -5.40 4.87 5.79
N ARG A 52 -4.21 5.31 5.41
CA ARG A 52 -3.09 5.51 6.31
C ARG A 52 -3.41 6.53 7.41
N GLU A 53 -4.05 7.65 7.07
CA GLU A 53 -4.53 8.65 8.02
C GLU A 53 -5.40 8.00 9.10
N ARG A 54 -6.29 7.07 8.74
CA ARG A 54 -7.15 6.35 9.70
C ARG A 54 -6.37 5.34 10.54
N PHE A 55 -5.43 4.60 9.93
CA PHE A 55 -4.62 3.61 10.66
C PHE A 55 -3.73 4.27 11.71
N LEU A 56 -3.20 5.46 11.41
CA LEU A 56 -2.35 6.21 12.32
C LEU A 56 -3.08 6.71 13.59
N LEU A 57 -4.41 6.79 13.56
CA LEU A 57 -5.24 7.15 14.71
C LEU A 57 -5.39 6.02 15.73
N VAL A 58 -5.08 4.78 15.34
CA VAL A 58 -5.19 3.64 16.26
C VAL A 58 -4.08 3.74 17.31
N PRO A 59 -4.43 3.73 18.62
CA PRO A 59 -3.46 3.70 19.70
C PRO A 59 -2.51 2.52 19.54
N LYS A 60 -1.21 2.77 19.69
CA LYS A 60 -0.18 1.75 19.46
C LYS A 60 0.07 0.96 20.73
N GLU A 61 0.31 -0.33 20.57
CA GLU A 61 0.80 -1.21 21.63
C GLU A 61 2.29 -0.97 21.90
N GLU A 62 2.75 -1.36 23.10
CA GLU A 62 4.15 -1.27 23.51
C GLU A 62 5.07 -2.11 22.61
N HIS A 63 4.61 -3.31 22.23
CA HIS A 63 5.40 -4.26 21.46
C HIS A 63 4.86 -4.44 20.04
N MET A 64 5.30 -3.58 19.13
CA MET A 64 5.05 -3.73 17.69
C MET A 64 6.28 -4.21 16.94
N ALA A 65 6.05 -5.01 15.90
CA ALA A 65 7.07 -5.47 14.96
C ALA A 65 6.84 -4.86 13.56
N VAL A 66 7.85 -4.88 12.70
CA VAL A 66 7.69 -4.55 11.28
C VAL A 66 7.87 -5.82 10.48
N ASP A 67 6.93 -6.14 9.59
CA ASP A 67 7.01 -7.31 8.73
C ASP A 67 6.68 -6.99 7.27
N LYS A 68 7.10 -7.89 6.38
CA LYS A 68 6.85 -7.88 4.94
C LYS A 68 5.63 -8.72 4.61
N GLN A 69 4.58 -8.06 4.13
CA GLN A 69 3.40 -8.68 3.55
C GLN A 69 3.47 -8.69 2.03
N ILE A 70 2.94 -9.74 1.41
CA ILE A 70 2.72 -9.82 -0.04
C ILE A 70 1.21 -9.79 -0.28
N ILE A 71 0.74 -8.82 -1.06
CA ILE A 71 -0.63 -8.74 -1.56
C ILE A 71 -0.67 -9.46 -2.91
N PRO A 72 -1.27 -10.67 -3.01
CA PRO A 72 -1.25 -11.45 -4.23
C PRO A 72 -1.94 -10.70 -5.38
N THR A 73 -1.34 -10.72 -6.57
CA THR A 73 -1.97 -10.13 -7.75
C THR A 73 -1.60 -10.86 -9.03
N LYS A 74 -2.57 -10.94 -9.96
CA LYS A 74 -2.34 -11.38 -11.34
C LYS A 74 -2.13 -10.21 -12.30
N ALA A 75 -2.24 -8.97 -11.82
CA ALA A 75 -2.09 -7.79 -12.66
C ALA A 75 -0.69 -7.69 -13.28
N ARG A 76 -0.63 -7.10 -14.48
CA ARG A 76 0.62 -6.70 -15.11
C ARG A 76 1.03 -5.35 -14.53
N SER A 77 2.04 -5.34 -13.67
CA SER A 77 2.55 -4.13 -13.02
C SER A 77 4.03 -4.28 -12.76
N SER A 78 4.80 -3.20 -12.96
CA SER A 78 6.23 -3.11 -12.63
C SER A 78 6.49 -3.17 -11.12
N LEU A 79 5.48 -2.93 -10.28
CA LEU A 79 5.55 -3.04 -8.83
C LEU A 79 5.43 -4.47 -8.31
N LYS A 80 5.08 -5.43 -9.17
CA LYS A 80 4.92 -6.83 -8.79
C LYS A 80 6.28 -7.43 -8.44
N GLN A 81 6.38 -8.00 -7.25
CA GLN A 81 7.57 -8.65 -6.72
C GLN A 81 7.37 -10.16 -6.63
N TYR A 82 8.46 -10.90 -6.79
CA TYR A 82 8.53 -12.33 -6.54
C TYR A 82 9.15 -12.59 -5.16
N ASN A 83 8.51 -13.41 -4.35
CA ASN A 83 9.05 -13.91 -3.09
C ASN A 83 8.81 -15.43 -2.98
N PRO A 84 9.83 -16.27 -3.22
CA PRO A 84 9.66 -17.71 -3.22
C PRO A 84 9.28 -18.29 -1.85
N LYS A 85 9.55 -17.56 -0.76
CA LYS A 85 9.29 -18.00 0.62
C LYS A 85 7.85 -17.74 1.08
N LYS A 86 7.00 -17.10 0.28
CA LYS A 86 5.60 -16.84 0.63
C LYS A 86 4.67 -17.81 -0.12
N PRO A 87 3.53 -18.23 0.47
CA PRO A 87 2.58 -19.14 -0.19
C PRO A 87 2.11 -18.63 -1.56
N HIS A 88 1.79 -17.34 -1.64
CA HIS A 88 1.57 -16.63 -2.89
C HIS A 88 2.83 -15.87 -3.28
N LYS A 89 3.57 -16.41 -4.24
CA LYS A 89 4.92 -15.92 -4.58
C LYS A 89 4.93 -14.59 -5.32
N TRP A 90 3.86 -14.24 -6.03
CA TRP A 90 3.78 -13.03 -6.86
C TRP A 90 2.76 -12.04 -6.30
N GLY A 91 3.20 -10.81 -6.03
CA GLY A 91 2.31 -9.79 -5.48
C GLY A 91 2.96 -8.43 -5.27
N TYR A 92 2.20 -7.49 -4.72
CA TYR A 92 2.75 -6.22 -4.23
C TYR A 92 3.39 -6.45 -2.87
N LYS A 93 4.64 -6.02 -2.72
CA LYS A 93 5.36 -6.08 -1.44
C LYS A 93 5.02 -4.83 -0.62
N VAL A 94 4.55 -5.05 0.60
CA VAL A 94 4.17 -3.99 1.54
C VAL A 94 4.86 -4.25 2.87
N PHE A 95 5.41 -3.20 3.47
CA PHE A 95 5.89 -3.20 4.84
C PHE A 95 4.76 -2.77 5.74
N VAL A 96 4.53 -3.50 6.83
CA VAL A 96 3.43 -3.23 7.76
C VAL A 96 4.01 -3.20 9.17
N LEU A 97 3.65 -2.18 9.95
CA LEU A 97 3.84 -2.16 11.38
C LEU A 97 2.75 -3.04 12.01
N SER A 98 3.12 -4.17 12.60
CA SER A 98 2.27 -5.31 12.97
C SER A 98 2.01 -5.43 14.48
N GLY A 99 0.93 -6.14 14.81
CA GLY A 99 0.16 -6.16 16.06
C GLY A 99 -1.32 -5.93 15.72
N PHE A 100 -1.57 -4.74 15.17
CA PHE A 100 -2.66 -4.34 14.28
C PHE A 100 -2.01 -3.68 13.04
N SER A 101 -2.73 -3.40 11.94
CA SER A 101 -2.15 -2.62 10.82
C SER A 101 -2.03 -1.14 11.17
N TYR A 102 -1.02 -0.77 11.96
CA TYR A 102 -0.84 0.58 12.51
C TYR A 102 -0.29 1.61 11.50
N ASP A 103 0.56 1.16 10.58
CA ASP A 103 1.10 1.94 9.47
C ASP A 103 1.55 0.96 8.37
N PHE A 104 1.65 1.43 7.13
CA PHE A 104 2.15 0.61 6.02
C PHE A 104 2.88 1.45 4.98
N ASP A 105 3.72 0.78 4.20
CA ASP A 105 4.40 1.38 3.05
C ASP A 105 4.59 0.39 1.91
N PHE A 106 4.36 0.84 0.68
CA PHE A 106 4.43 0.00 -0.51
C PHE A 106 5.82 0.08 -1.12
N TYR A 107 6.42 -1.09 -1.37
CA TYR A 107 7.72 -1.15 -2.03
C TYR A 107 7.60 -0.79 -3.52
N CYS A 108 8.27 0.30 -3.92
CA CYS A 108 8.20 0.84 -5.29
C CYS A 108 9.50 0.66 -6.11
N GLY A 109 10.45 -0.12 -5.60
CA GLY A 109 11.80 -0.23 -6.18
C GLY A 109 12.67 0.99 -5.87
N THR A 110 13.62 1.30 -6.74
CA THR A 110 14.72 2.28 -6.56
C THR A 110 14.30 3.74 -6.39
N THR A 111 13.03 4.10 -6.62
CA THR A 111 12.51 5.47 -6.43
C THR A 111 11.98 5.71 -5.00
N THR A 112 12.02 4.69 -4.14
CA THR A 112 11.83 4.89 -2.70
C THR A 112 13.15 5.49 -2.21
N LEU A 113 13.16 6.79 -1.91
CA LEU A 113 14.30 7.66 -1.61
C LEU A 113 15.54 6.94 -1.04
N GLU A 114 16.70 7.28 -1.62
CA GLU A 114 18.08 7.08 -1.16
C GLU A 114 18.24 6.23 0.10
N ASP A 115 18.17 4.91 -0.06
CA ASP A 115 18.80 3.96 0.84
C ASP A 115 18.74 2.58 0.20
N ASP A 116 19.62 2.35 -0.77
CA ASP A 116 19.81 1.05 -1.43
C ASP A 116 20.61 0.07 -0.53
N GLN A 117 20.27 0.05 0.77
CA GLN A 117 20.78 -0.90 1.75
C GLN A 117 19.61 -1.77 2.24
N PRO A 118 19.75 -3.11 2.21
CA PRO A 118 18.79 -4.00 2.86
C PRO A 118 18.63 -3.62 4.34
N GLY A 119 17.51 -2.99 4.71
CA GLY A 119 17.21 -2.61 6.10
C GLY A 119 16.78 -1.15 6.29
N SER A 120 16.98 -0.26 5.33
CA SER A 120 16.68 1.17 5.48
C SER A 120 15.21 1.53 5.66
N TYR A 121 14.30 0.75 5.09
CA TYR A 121 12.85 0.94 5.19
C TYR A 121 12.28 0.39 6.50
N GLU A 122 12.78 -0.77 6.96
CA GLU A 122 12.55 -1.28 8.30
C GLU A 122 13.06 -0.24 9.30
N GLN A 123 14.26 0.32 9.04
CA GLN A 123 14.80 1.45 9.77
C GLN A 123 13.93 2.70 9.65
N SER A 124 13.32 3.08 8.52
CA SER A 124 12.50 4.30 8.42
C SER A 124 11.18 4.20 9.19
N LEU A 125 10.53 3.02 9.18
CA LEU A 125 9.35 2.74 10.00
C LEU A 125 9.75 2.60 11.48
N TYR A 126 10.91 2.00 11.77
CA TYR A 126 11.47 1.88 13.11
C TYR A 126 11.96 3.23 13.68
N PHE A 127 12.52 4.12 12.86
CA PHE A 127 12.89 5.49 13.22
C PHE A 127 11.64 6.34 13.42
N ARG A 128 10.58 6.13 12.62
CA ARG A 128 9.25 6.72 12.87
C ARG A 128 8.62 6.20 14.16
N LYS A 129 8.87 4.95 14.54
CA LYS A 129 8.52 4.39 15.86
C LYS A 129 9.28 5.15 16.96
N LYS A 130 10.61 5.25 16.90
CA LYS A 130 11.45 5.93 17.92
C LYS A 130 11.23 7.45 18.04
N LYS A 131 11.06 8.20 16.94
CA LYS A 131 10.83 9.67 16.99
C LYS A 131 9.55 10.09 17.71
N ARG A 132 8.64 9.16 18.01
CA ARG A 132 7.38 9.44 18.72
C ARG A 132 7.36 8.93 20.17
N GLU A 133 8.30 8.07 20.56
CA GLU A 133 8.58 7.73 21.97
C GLU A 133 9.34 8.87 22.68
N VAL A 134 9.94 9.80 21.92
CA VAL A 134 10.60 11.02 22.44
C VAL A 134 9.74 12.25 22.17
N LYS A 135 8.51 12.26 22.69
CA LYS A 135 7.75 13.49 22.92
C LYS A 135 7.30 13.47 24.38
N TYR A 136 7.91 14.36 25.16
CA TYR A 136 7.57 14.67 26.55
C TYR A 136 6.07 14.88 26.73
#